data_AF-A0A829H5H9-F1
#
_entry.id   AF-A0A829H5H9-F1
#
_cell.length_a   1.000
_cell.length_b   1.000
_cell.length_c   1.000
_cell.angle_alpha   90.00
_cell.angle_beta   90.00
_cell.angle_gamma   90.00
#
_symmetry.space_group_name_H-M   'P 1'
#
loop_
_entity.id
_entity.type
_entity.pdbx_description
1 polymer ?
#
loop_
_entity_poly.entity_id
_entity_poly.type
_entity_poly.pdbx_seq_one_letter_code
_entity_poly.pdbx_strand_id
1 'polypeptide(L)'
;MLGAVSFAAIFYFLVSYAEVIGFGSAHIGDLAKSTAPMNFLATHYLGTNAAIFMDFAAMVSYFACYFGALNAGAFMLEALGKSGYLHPWLAELSGDKQTPTHALDGITGLALIVYAIFAIGLGVSASDMYNWFGTIGMLGLLTVYVLVNIGAIVYFRKDKGRSMFKHVLAPVIGILVLIYPIYTSLWPIPAFPMNTFPYIAIIWFLIGLWVATKRRNVETSLEDF
;
A
#
# COMPACT_ATOMS: atom_id res chain seq x y z
N MET A 1 18.77 2.21 1.27
CA MET A 1 17.68 1.34 0.76
C MET A 1 17.96 -0.14 1.00
N LEU A 2 19.08 -0.71 0.52
CA LEU A 2 19.39 -2.14 0.73
C LEU A 2 19.38 -2.57 2.21
N GLY A 3 19.99 -1.78 3.10
CA GLY A 3 19.99 -2.10 4.54
C GLY A 3 18.60 -2.16 5.17
N ALA A 4 17.68 -1.27 4.76
CA ALA A 4 16.30 -1.28 5.27
C ALA A 4 15.53 -2.51 4.78
N VAL A 5 15.69 -2.90 3.50
CA VAL A 5 15.05 -4.09 2.94
C VAL A 5 15.57 -5.36 3.59
N SER A 6 16.90 -5.48 3.77
CA SER A 6 17.49 -6.64 4.42
C SER A 6 17.08 -6.76 5.88
N PHE A 7 17.06 -5.64 6.62
CA PHE A 7 16.60 -5.62 8.00
C PHE A 7 15.14 -6.06 8.10
N ALA A 8 14.26 -5.48 7.26
CA ALA A 8 12.85 -5.86 7.23
C ALA A 8 12.65 -7.34 6.91
N ALA A 9 13.37 -7.87 5.92
CA ALA A 9 13.28 -9.29 5.55
C ALA A 9 13.66 -10.22 6.71
N ILE A 10 14.79 -9.94 7.38
CA ILE A 10 15.24 -10.73 8.54
C ILE A 10 14.25 -10.60 9.70
N PHE A 11 13.81 -9.37 9.98
CA PHE A 11 12.87 -9.08 11.05
C PHE A 11 11.54 -9.82 10.85
N TYR A 12 10.89 -9.66 9.69
CA TYR A 12 9.63 -10.33 9.40
C TYR A 12 9.76 -11.86 9.41
N PHE A 13 10.87 -12.40 8.87
CA PHE A 13 11.11 -13.84 8.92
C PHE A 13 11.19 -14.36 10.36
N LEU A 14 11.97 -13.70 11.23
CA LEU A 14 12.12 -14.10 12.63
C LEU A 14 10.80 -13.97 13.40
N VAL A 15 10.07 -12.89 13.18
CA VAL A 15 8.78 -12.64 13.85
C VAL A 15 7.74 -13.68 13.43
N SER A 16 7.58 -13.93 12.13
CA SER A 16 6.64 -14.96 11.65
C SER A 16 7.02 -16.36 12.12
N TYR A 17 8.31 -16.69 12.18
CA TYR A 17 8.78 -17.96 12.74
C TYR A 17 8.45 -18.09 14.23
N ALA A 18 8.67 -17.02 15.00
CA ALA A 18 8.35 -16.98 16.43
C ALA A 18 6.83 -17.12 16.68
N GLU A 19 5.98 -16.52 15.84
CA GLU A 19 4.52 -16.69 15.94
C GLU A 19 4.10 -18.15 15.69
N VAL A 20 4.60 -18.77 14.61
CA VAL A 20 4.27 -20.16 14.27
C VAL A 20 4.68 -21.13 15.38
N ILE A 21 5.87 -20.93 15.97
CA ILE A 21 6.33 -21.75 17.10
C ILE A 21 5.57 -21.43 18.38
N GLY A 22 5.25 -20.16 18.63
CA GLY A 22 4.56 -19.70 19.84
C GLY A 22 3.16 -20.27 19.98
N PHE A 23 2.42 -20.38 18.87
CA PHE A 23 1.13 -21.10 18.83
C PHE A 23 1.33 -22.63 18.82
N GLY A 24 2.45 -23.09 18.26
CA GLY A 24 2.79 -24.50 18.14
C GLY A 24 2.08 -25.17 16.97
N SER A 25 2.68 -26.24 16.44
CA SER A 25 2.18 -26.94 15.25
C SER A 25 0.80 -27.57 15.44
N ALA A 26 0.38 -27.83 16.68
CA ALA A 26 -0.93 -28.37 17.00
C ALA A 26 -2.07 -27.34 16.96
N HIS A 27 -1.77 -26.04 17.13
CA HIS A 27 -2.78 -24.95 17.20
C HIS A 27 -2.66 -23.96 16.03
N ILE A 28 -2.14 -24.41 14.87
CA ILE A 28 -2.03 -23.58 13.67
C ILE A 28 -3.42 -23.04 13.23
N GLY A 29 -4.49 -23.79 13.49
CA GLY A 29 -5.86 -23.33 13.22
C GLY A 29 -6.27 -22.12 14.06
N ASP A 30 -5.72 -21.95 15.26
CA ASP A 30 -6.01 -20.82 16.14
C ASP A 30 -5.19 -19.59 15.74
N LEU A 31 -3.95 -19.78 15.27
CA LEU A 31 -3.16 -18.74 14.62
C LEU A 31 -3.92 -18.16 13.41
N ALA A 32 -4.50 -19.01 12.57
CA ALA A 32 -5.25 -18.57 11.39
C ALA A 32 -6.54 -17.81 11.71
N LYS A 33 -7.12 -17.99 12.91
CA LYS A 33 -8.33 -17.30 13.36
C LYS A 33 -8.05 -16.04 14.18
N SER A 34 -6.83 -15.90 14.69
CA SER A 34 -6.48 -14.78 15.55
C SER A 34 -6.32 -13.50 14.74
N THR A 35 -7.06 -12.46 15.11
CA THR A 35 -6.96 -11.13 14.51
C THR A 35 -5.74 -10.36 15.01
N ALA A 36 -5.18 -10.74 16.15
CA ALA A 36 -3.96 -10.17 16.73
C ALA A 36 -3.07 -11.27 17.34
N PRO A 37 -2.42 -12.11 16.51
CA PRO A 37 -1.66 -13.27 16.97
C PRO A 37 -0.56 -12.93 17.98
N MET A 38 0.21 -11.88 17.69
CA MET A 38 1.27 -11.44 18.60
C MET A 38 0.70 -11.00 19.95
N ASN A 39 -0.42 -10.26 19.98
CA ASN A 39 -1.01 -9.78 21.24
C ASN A 39 -1.50 -10.94 22.11
N PHE A 40 -2.09 -11.95 21.46
CA PHE A 40 -2.46 -13.20 22.11
C PHE A 40 -1.25 -13.89 22.75
N LEU A 41 -0.14 -14.02 22.01
CA LEU A 41 1.10 -14.60 22.54
C LEU A 41 1.70 -13.77 23.68
N ALA A 42 1.69 -12.44 23.57
CA ALA A 42 2.16 -11.55 24.63
C ALA A 42 1.34 -11.75 25.92
N THR A 43 0.02 -11.83 25.80
CA THR A 43 -0.86 -12.12 26.94
C THR A 43 -0.56 -13.49 27.55
N HIS A 44 -0.34 -14.52 26.71
CA HIS A 44 -0.12 -15.89 27.15
C HIS A 44 1.24 -16.10 27.84
N TYR A 45 2.33 -15.54 27.29
CA TYR A 45 3.70 -15.80 27.75
C TYR A 45 4.31 -14.70 28.63
N LEU A 46 3.90 -13.45 28.44
CA LEU A 46 4.48 -12.27 29.12
C LEU A 46 3.48 -11.55 30.05
N GLY A 47 2.20 -11.90 29.96
CA GLY A 47 1.12 -11.32 30.75
C GLY A 47 0.53 -10.03 30.16
N THR A 48 -0.58 -9.59 30.74
CA THR A 48 -1.42 -8.50 30.21
C THR A 48 -0.69 -7.17 30.04
N ASN A 49 0.27 -6.85 30.92
CA ASN A 49 1.02 -5.59 30.82
C ASN A 49 1.86 -5.50 29.54
N ALA A 50 2.41 -6.63 29.09
CA ALA A 50 3.17 -6.68 27.84
C ALA A 50 2.24 -6.52 26.62
N ALA A 51 1.03 -7.09 26.67
CA ALA A 51 0.02 -6.92 25.62
C ALA A 51 -0.41 -5.46 25.47
N ILE A 52 -0.66 -4.75 26.57
CA ILE A 52 -1.02 -3.32 26.55
C ILE A 52 0.10 -2.49 25.92
N PHE A 53 1.36 -2.75 26.29
CA PHE A 53 2.50 -2.05 25.68
C PHE A 53 2.56 -2.29 24.17
N MET A 54 2.27 -3.52 23.74
CA MET A 54 2.30 -3.85 22.32
C MET A 54 1.15 -3.23 21.54
N ASP A 55 -0.06 -3.12 22.12
CA ASP A 55 -1.17 -2.39 21.51
C ASP A 55 -0.83 -0.91 21.34
N PHE A 56 -0.19 -0.30 22.34
CA PHE A 56 0.30 1.07 22.25
C PHE A 56 1.36 1.23 21.16
N ALA A 57 2.34 0.32 21.10
CA ALA A 57 3.36 0.33 20.07
C ALA A 57 2.77 0.15 18.65
N ALA A 58 1.78 -0.75 18.50
CA ALA A 58 1.06 -0.96 17.25
C ALA A 58 0.30 0.31 16.84
N MET A 59 -0.39 0.95 17.77
CA MET A 59 -1.11 2.21 17.52
C MET A 59 -0.17 3.31 16.99
N VAL A 60 0.99 3.49 17.64
CA VAL A 60 2.00 4.48 17.19
C VAL A 60 2.54 4.12 15.81
N SER A 61 2.78 2.83 15.54
CA SER A 61 3.24 2.36 14.23
C SER A 61 2.23 2.62 13.11
N TYR A 62 0.95 2.31 13.35
CA TYR A 62 -0.13 2.59 12.40
C TYR A 62 -0.30 4.08 12.14
N PHE A 63 -0.20 4.91 13.19
CA PHE A 63 -0.24 6.36 13.05
C PHE A 63 0.91 6.86 12.17
N ALA A 64 2.14 6.43 12.44
CA ALA A 64 3.30 6.81 11.62
C ALA A 64 3.15 6.37 10.16
N CYS A 65 2.67 5.15 9.92
CA CYS A 65 2.41 4.62 8.58
C CYS A 65 1.35 5.46 7.84
N TYR A 66 0.25 5.79 8.51
CA TYR A 66 -0.83 6.61 7.95
C TYR A 66 -0.31 7.99 7.52
N PHE A 67 0.44 8.68 8.39
CA PHE A 67 1.02 9.98 8.06
C PHE A 67 2.00 9.90 6.88
N GLY A 68 2.83 8.86 6.84
CA GLY A 68 3.76 8.63 5.72
C GLY A 68 3.04 8.44 4.39
N ALA A 69 2.01 7.58 4.37
CA ALA A 69 1.22 7.31 3.18
C ALA A 69 0.41 8.54 2.74
N LEU A 70 -0.16 9.28 3.69
CA LEU A 70 -0.93 10.49 3.45
C LEU A 70 -0.06 11.58 2.79
N ASN A 71 1.14 11.79 3.31
CA ASN A 71 2.10 12.74 2.74
C ASN A 71 2.53 12.33 1.32
N ALA A 72 2.91 11.06 1.13
CA ALA A 72 3.31 10.56 -0.19
C ALA A 72 2.17 10.65 -1.21
N GLY A 73 0.94 10.34 -0.81
CA GLY A 73 -0.25 10.46 -1.64
C GLY A 73 -0.54 11.91 -2.04
N ALA A 74 -0.42 12.86 -1.10
CA ALA A 74 -0.68 14.27 -1.38
C ALA A 74 0.30 14.84 -2.41
N PHE A 75 1.60 14.54 -2.30
CA PHE A 75 2.59 14.95 -3.30
C PHE A 75 2.41 14.24 -4.65
N MET A 76 1.92 13.01 -4.67
CA MET A 76 1.59 12.33 -5.92
C MET A 76 0.41 13.02 -6.65
N LEU A 77 -0.63 13.39 -5.91
CA LEU A 77 -1.77 14.13 -6.48
C LEU A 77 -1.37 15.54 -6.95
N GLU A 78 -0.50 16.21 -6.19
CA GLU A 78 0.06 17.51 -6.57
C GLU A 78 0.84 17.43 -7.88
N ALA A 79 1.74 16.45 -8.01
CA ALA A 79 2.54 16.27 -9.22
C ALA A 79 1.67 15.94 -10.45
N LEU A 80 0.60 15.15 -10.25
CA LEU A 80 -0.40 14.87 -11.29
C LEU A 80 -1.23 16.11 -11.65
N GLY A 81 -1.56 16.96 -10.67
CA GLY A 81 -2.21 18.24 -10.88
C GLY A 81 -1.35 19.21 -11.71
N LYS A 82 -0.06 19.36 -11.34
CA LYS A 82 0.91 20.18 -12.09
C LYS A 82 1.09 19.70 -13.53
N SER A 83 1.10 18.39 -13.73
CA SER A 83 1.27 17.77 -15.05
C SER A 83 0.02 17.83 -15.94
N GLY A 84 -1.09 18.40 -15.45
CA GLY A 84 -2.35 18.56 -16.17
C GLY A 84 -3.25 17.33 -16.20
N TYR A 85 -2.95 16.29 -15.40
CA TYR A 85 -3.77 15.09 -15.29
C TYR A 85 -4.93 15.25 -14.32
N LEU A 86 -4.78 16.10 -13.29
CA LEU A 86 -5.81 16.38 -12.30
C LEU A 86 -6.17 17.88 -12.27
N HIS A 87 -7.19 18.22 -11.48
CA HIS A 87 -7.63 19.61 -11.33
C HIS A 87 -6.51 20.48 -10.73
N PRO A 88 -6.26 21.70 -11.23
CA PRO A 88 -5.13 22.55 -10.78
C PRO A 88 -5.17 22.90 -9.30
N TRP A 89 -6.36 22.88 -8.70
CA TRP A 89 -6.55 23.09 -7.27
C TRP A 89 -5.78 22.08 -6.40
N LEU A 90 -5.58 20.84 -6.89
CA LEU A 90 -4.77 19.84 -6.19
C LEU A 90 -3.26 20.09 -6.33
N ALA A 91 -2.85 20.93 -7.29
CA ALA A 91 -1.47 21.30 -7.54
C ALA A 91 -0.99 22.47 -6.67
N GLU A 92 -1.90 23.10 -5.93
CA GLU A 92 -1.62 24.30 -5.15
C GLU A 92 -0.87 23.96 -3.86
N LEU A 93 0.24 24.66 -3.65
CA LEU A 93 1.11 24.54 -2.49
C LEU A 93 0.85 25.72 -1.55
N SER A 94 0.75 25.45 -0.25
CA SER A 94 0.47 26.47 0.76
C SER A 94 1.56 26.55 1.83
N GLY A 95 1.81 27.78 2.31
CA GLY A 95 2.73 28.11 3.38
C GLY A 95 4.22 27.92 3.05
N ASP A 96 5.08 28.26 4.01
CA ASP A 96 6.55 28.26 3.85
C ASP A 96 7.14 26.88 3.54
N LYS A 97 6.44 25.80 3.94
CA LYS A 97 6.89 24.41 3.73
C LYS A 97 6.47 23.84 2.37
N GLN A 98 5.76 24.62 1.55
CA GLN A 98 5.24 24.19 0.24
C GLN A 98 4.50 22.85 0.34
N THR A 99 3.54 22.78 1.26
CA THR A 99 2.75 21.57 1.47
C THR A 99 1.51 21.59 0.55
N PRO A 100 1.16 20.49 -0.13
CA PRO A 100 -0.04 20.40 -0.94
C PRO A 100 -1.30 20.21 -0.06
N THR A 101 -1.73 21.29 0.61
CA THR A 101 -2.82 21.25 1.60
C THR A 101 -4.14 20.74 1.01
N HIS A 102 -4.50 21.17 -0.21
CA HIS A 102 -5.75 20.73 -0.83
C HIS A 102 -5.75 19.25 -1.21
N ALA A 103 -4.60 18.71 -1.63
CA ALA A 103 -4.46 17.27 -1.85
C ALA A 103 -4.55 16.49 -0.53
N LEU A 104 -3.94 17.03 0.53
CA LEU A 104 -4.00 16.45 1.88
C LEU A 104 -5.43 16.39 2.42
N ASP A 105 -6.16 17.50 2.31
CA ASP A 105 -7.56 17.61 2.74
C ASP A 105 -8.46 16.70 1.91
N GLY A 106 -8.20 16.58 0.60
CA GLY A 106 -8.94 15.68 -0.28
C GLY A 106 -8.78 14.21 0.12
N ILE A 107 -7.56 13.75 0.37
CA ILE A 107 -7.29 12.37 0.82
C ILE A 107 -7.90 12.13 2.21
N THR A 108 -7.70 13.06 3.14
CA THR A 108 -8.19 12.94 4.53
C THR A 108 -9.72 12.95 4.56
N GLY A 109 -10.35 13.87 3.81
CA GLY A 109 -11.80 13.95 3.69
C GLY A 109 -12.40 12.69 3.08
N LEU A 110 -11.79 12.14 2.02
CA LEU A 110 -12.20 10.87 1.45
C LEU A 110 -12.08 9.72 2.46
N ALA A 111 -10.96 9.64 3.19
CA ALA A 111 -10.75 8.63 4.22
C ALA A 111 -11.80 8.70 5.34
N LEU A 112 -12.13 9.91 5.81
CA LEU A 112 -13.16 10.13 6.82
C LEU A 112 -14.57 9.77 6.32
N ILE A 113 -14.89 10.09 5.07
CA ILE A 113 -16.17 9.72 4.45
C ILE A 113 -16.30 8.20 4.37
N VAL A 114 -15.26 7.53 3.88
CA VAL A 114 -15.22 6.06 3.80
C VAL A 114 -15.35 5.46 5.20
N TYR A 115 -14.64 5.99 6.18
CA TYR A 115 -14.75 5.55 7.58
C TYR A 115 -16.18 5.73 8.12
N ALA A 116 -16.80 6.89 7.93
CA ALA A 116 -18.15 7.16 8.39
C ALA A 116 -19.18 6.20 7.74
N ILE A 117 -19.05 5.92 6.44
CA ILE A 117 -19.96 5.02 5.73
C ILE A 117 -19.83 3.58 6.27
N PHE A 118 -18.62 3.04 6.35
CA PHE A 118 -18.42 1.62 6.69
C PHE A 118 -18.46 1.35 8.19
N ALA A 119 -17.78 2.16 9.01
CA ALA A 119 -17.71 1.93 10.46
C ALA A 119 -19.00 2.37 11.16
N ILE A 120 -19.53 3.56 10.84
CA ILE A 120 -20.70 4.12 11.53
C ILE A 120 -22.00 3.71 10.82
N GLY A 121 -22.04 3.82 9.49
CA GLY A 121 -23.25 3.53 8.71
C GLY A 121 -23.58 2.04 8.61
N LEU A 122 -22.58 1.20 8.33
CA LEU A 122 -22.76 -0.24 8.13
C LEU A 122 -22.31 -1.10 9.33
N GLY A 123 -21.67 -0.50 10.34
CA GLY A 123 -21.21 -1.22 11.53
C GLY A 123 -20.11 -2.26 11.24
N VAL A 124 -19.34 -2.08 10.16
CA VAL A 124 -18.26 -3.02 9.79
C VAL A 124 -17.16 -2.97 10.84
N SER A 125 -16.68 -4.15 11.25
CA SER A 125 -15.63 -4.25 12.25
C SER A 125 -14.30 -3.65 11.75
N ALA A 126 -13.47 -3.15 12.67
CA ALA A 126 -12.16 -2.59 12.31
C ALA A 126 -11.24 -3.62 11.64
N SER A 127 -11.31 -4.88 12.06
CA SER A 127 -10.56 -6.00 11.45
C SER A 127 -11.00 -6.28 10.02
N ASP A 128 -12.31 -6.23 9.75
CA ASP A 128 -12.83 -6.44 8.39
C ASP A 128 -12.46 -5.28 7.48
N MET A 129 -12.59 -4.03 7.95
CA MET A 129 -12.14 -2.86 7.20
C MET A 129 -10.64 -2.94 6.87
N TYR A 130 -9.81 -3.29 7.85
CA TYR A 130 -8.38 -3.50 7.63
C TYR A 130 -8.13 -4.55 6.54
N ASN A 131 -8.81 -5.69 6.62
CA ASN A 131 -8.67 -6.75 5.62
C ASN A 131 -9.13 -6.29 4.22
N TRP A 132 -10.28 -5.61 4.14
CA TRP A 132 -10.88 -5.21 2.87
C TRP A 132 -10.06 -4.15 2.14
N PHE A 133 -9.77 -3.03 2.81
CA PHE A 133 -8.98 -1.95 2.23
C PHE A 133 -7.50 -2.33 2.09
N GLY A 134 -6.98 -3.16 3.00
CA GLY A 134 -5.65 -3.74 2.89
C GLY A 134 -5.49 -4.61 1.64
N THR A 135 -6.49 -5.45 1.34
CA THR A 135 -6.47 -6.29 0.13
C THR A 135 -6.55 -5.46 -1.14
N ILE A 136 -7.46 -4.48 -1.21
CA ILE A 136 -7.58 -3.58 -2.37
C ILE A 136 -6.27 -2.79 -2.58
N GLY A 137 -5.72 -2.23 -1.50
CA GLY A 137 -4.45 -1.50 -1.53
C GLY A 137 -3.27 -2.38 -1.94
N MET A 138 -3.20 -3.61 -1.44
CA MET A 138 -2.18 -4.60 -1.82
C MET A 138 -2.25 -4.91 -3.31
N LEU A 139 -3.43 -5.26 -3.84
CA LEU A 139 -3.61 -5.54 -5.27
C LEU A 139 -3.23 -4.31 -6.13
N GLY A 140 -3.59 -3.12 -5.66
CA GLY A 140 -3.17 -1.84 -6.23
C GLY A 140 -1.65 -1.71 -6.34
N LEU A 141 -0.95 -1.82 -5.21
CA LEU A 141 0.49 -1.66 -5.11
C LEU A 141 1.26 -2.74 -5.88
N LEU A 142 0.86 -4.01 -5.79
CA LEU A 142 1.49 -5.11 -6.52
C LEU A 142 1.42 -4.88 -8.03
N THR A 143 0.26 -4.44 -8.52
CA THR A 143 0.09 -4.13 -9.94
C THR A 143 0.98 -2.96 -10.36
N VAL A 144 1.03 -1.87 -9.57
CA VAL A 144 1.92 -0.74 -9.84
C VAL A 144 3.39 -1.19 -9.86
N TYR A 145 3.81 -2.06 -8.94
CA TYR A 145 5.18 -2.58 -8.93
C TYR A 145 5.49 -3.42 -10.17
N VAL A 146 4.55 -4.26 -10.63
CA VAL A 146 4.70 -4.97 -11.92
C VAL A 146 4.83 -3.98 -13.07
N LEU A 147 3.99 -2.95 -13.13
CA LEU A 147 4.04 -1.91 -14.17
C LEU A 147 5.35 -1.12 -14.14
N VAL A 148 5.88 -0.79 -12.95
CA VAL A 148 7.17 -0.12 -12.79
C VAL A 148 8.33 -1.00 -13.30
N ASN A 149 8.31 -2.31 -13.01
CA ASN A 149 9.31 -3.23 -13.53
C ASN A 149 9.25 -3.33 -15.06
N ILE A 150 8.05 -3.43 -15.64
CA ILE A 150 7.86 -3.41 -17.10
C ILE A 150 8.34 -2.08 -17.68
N GLY A 151 7.99 -0.96 -17.04
CA GLY A 151 8.41 0.38 -17.42
C GLY A 151 9.93 0.53 -17.44
N ALA A 152 10.62 0.00 -16.42
CA ALA A 152 12.09 -0.02 -16.37
C ALA A 152 12.69 -0.80 -17.54
N ILE A 153 12.18 -2.00 -17.84
CA ILE A 153 12.65 -2.82 -18.97
C ILE A 153 12.47 -2.07 -20.30
N VAL A 154 11.29 -1.47 -20.50
CA VAL A 154 10.96 -0.74 -21.74
C VAL A 154 11.80 0.53 -21.89
N TYR A 155 11.98 1.29 -20.81
CA TYR A 155 12.74 2.53 -20.79
C TYR A 155 14.21 2.30 -21.14
N PHE A 156 14.86 1.33 -20.49
CA PHE A 156 16.27 1.01 -20.73
C PHE A 156 16.50 0.12 -21.95
N ARG A 157 15.45 -0.21 -22.73
CA ARG A 157 15.59 -1.06 -23.93
C ARG A 157 16.45 -0.43 -25.01
N LYS A 158 16.41 0.91 -25.14
CA LYS A 158 17.15 1.67 -26.17
C LYS A 158 18.48 2.24 -25.66
N ASP A 159 18.78 2.07 -24.37
CA ASP A 159 20.00 2.60 -23.78
C ASP A 159 21.21 1.73 -24.12
N LYS A 160 22.25 2.36 -24.70
CA LYS A 160 23.49 1.69 -25.13
C LYS A 160 24.37 1.30 -23.94
N GLY A 161 24.17 1.89 -22.75
CA GLY A 161 24.92 1.61 -21.52
C GLY A 161 24.28 0.59 -20.56
N ARG A 162 23.21 -0.10 -20.97
CA ARG A 162 22.42 -0.92 -20.05
C ARG A 162 23.21 -2.11 -19.48
N SER A 163 23.26 -2.21 -18.15
CA SER A 163 23.56 -3.46 -17.45
C SER A 163 22.40 -4.46 -17.57
N MET A 164 22.63 -5.60 -18.23
CA MET A 164 21.63 -6.67 -18.36
C MET A 164 21.12 -7.17 -17.00
N PHE A 165 21.98 -7.22 -15.99
CA PHE A 165 21.59 -7.64 -14.64
C PHE A 165 20.63 -6.64 -13.98
N LYS A 166 20.96 -5.35 -14.01
CA LYS A 166 20.17 -4.33 -13.30
C LYS A 166 18.89 -3.92 -14.02
N HIS A 167 18.90 -3.88 -15.35
CA HIS A 167 17.79 -3.32 -16.13
C HIS A 167 16.89 -4.37 -16.79
N VAL A 168 17.27 -5.66 -16.76
CA VAL A 168 16.47 -6.74 -17.35
C VAL A 168 16.25 -7.85 -16.34
N LEU A 169 17.32 -8.46 -15.81
CA LEU A 169 17.18 -9.62 -14.93
C LEU A 169 16.48 -9.27 -13.61
N ALA A 170 16.94 -8.22 -12.92
CA ALA A 170 16.34 -7.81 -11.65
C ALA A 170 14.84 -7.45 -11.78
N PRO A 171 14.41 -6.65 -12.79
CA PRO A 171 12.98 -6.41 -13.00
C PRO A 171 12.17 -7.66 -13.36
N VAL A 172 12.72 -8.58 -14.17
CA VAL A 172 12.05 -9.85 -14.50
C VAL A 172 11.84 -10.71 -13.26
N ILE A 173 12.87 -10.85 -12.41
CA ILE A 173 12.75 -11.56 -11.14
C ILE A 173 11.70 -10.88 -10.26
N GLY A 174 11.69 -9.55 -10.20
CA GLY A 174 10.67 -8.78 -9.48
C GLY A 174 9.25 -9.12 -9.95
N ILE A 175 9.01 -9.15 -11.27
CA ILE A 175 7.70 -9.52 -11.83
C ILE A 175 7.32 -10.95 -11.42
N LEU A 176 8.23 -11.92 -11.56
CA LEU A 176 7.95 -13.32 -11.21
C LEU A 176 7.60 -13.49 -9.73
N VAL A 177 8.32 -12.80 -8.84
CA VAL A 177 8.05 -12.83 -7.40
C VAL A 177 6.72 -12.17 -7.07
N LEU A 178 6.34 -11.08 -7.75
CA LEU A 178 5.09 -10.36 -7.50
C LEU A 178 3.85 -11.07 -8.08
N ILE A 179 4.01 -11.93 -9.08
CA ILE A 179 2.89 -12.74 -9.61
C ILE A 179 2.36 -13.70 -8.54
N TYR A 180 3.23 -14.26 -7.71
CA TYR A 180 2.83 -15.19 -6.66
C TYR A 180 1.80 -14.61 -5.66
N PRO A 181 2.05 -13.47 -4.97
CA PRO A 181 1.08 -12.89 -4.05
C PRO A 181 -0.21 -12.44 -4.75
N ILE A 182 -0.14 -11.98 -6.01
CA ILE A 182 -1.34 -11.69 -6.81
C ILE A 182 -2.15 -12.97 -7.00
N TYR A 183 -1.50 -14.06 -7.40
CA TYR A 183 -2.17 -15.35 -7.59
C TYR A 183 -2.81 -15.86 -6.30
N THR A 184 -2.08 -15.86 -5.18
CA THR A 184 -2.61 -16.34 -3.89
C THR A 184 -3.71 -15.44 -3.31
N SER A 185 -3.75 -14.16 -3.70
CA SER A 185 -4.84 -13.25 -3.31
C SER A 185 -6.14 -13.54 -4.07
N LEU A 186 -6.04 -14.11 -5.28
CA LEU A 186 -7.18 -14.41 -6.16
C LEU A 186 -7.65 -15.87 -6.04
N TRP A 187 -6.75 -16.78 -5.69
CA TRP A 187 -6.98 -18.23 -5.65
C TRP A 187 -6.57 -18.83 -4.31
N PRO A 188 -7.46 -19.57 -3.61
CA PRO A 188 -8.87 -19.87 -3.94
C PRO A 188 -9.76 -18.63 -3.88
N ILE A 189 -10.84 -18.61 -4.68
CA ILE A 189 -11.76 -17.47 -4.76
C ILE A 189 -12.27 -17.14 -3.36
N PRO A 190 -11.95 -15.95 -2.81
CA PRO A 190 -12.36 -15.58 -1.47
C PRO A 190 -13.88 -15.55 -1.32
N ALA A 191 -14.38 -15.73 -0.09
CA ALA A 191 -15.80 -15.54 0.18
C ALA A 191 -16.24 -14.09 -0.09
N PHE A 192 -17.53 -13.89 -0.37
CA PHE A 192 -18.11 -12.55 -0.47
C PHE A 192 -17.91 -11.79 0.85
N PRO A 193 -17.47 -10.50 0.83
CA PRO A 193 -17.34 -9.59 -0.31
C PRO A 193 -15.97 -9.56 -1.00
N MET A 194 -14.98 -10.30 -0.49
CA MET A 194 -13.59 -10.20 -0.93
C MET A 194 -13.37 -10.62 -2.40
N ASN A 195 -14.22 -11.49 -2.93
CA ASN A 195 -14.24 -11.84 -4.36
C ASN A 195 -14.47 -10.65 -5.30
N THR A 196 -15.04 -9.54 -4.81
CA THR A 196 -15.32 -8.34 -5.63
C THR A 196 -14.11 -7.41 -5.74
N PHE A 197 -13.14 -7.50 -4.82
CA PHE A 197 -12.02 -6.57 -4.71
C PHE A 197 -11.09 -6.53 -5.91
N PRO A 198 -10.79 -7.65 -6.59
CA PRO A 198 -10.01 -7.63 -7.83
C PRO A 198 -10.67 -6.79 -8.92
N TYR A 199 -12.01 -6.86 -9.03
CA TYR A 199 -12.77 -6.07 -9.99
C TYR A 199 -12.75 -4.59 -9.64
N ILE A 200 -12.84 -4.24 -8.35
CA ILE A 200 -12.70 -2.85 -7.88
C ILE A 200 -11.32 -2.30 -8.23
N ALA A 201 -10.25 -3.08 -8.02
CA ALA A 201 -8.90 -2.69 -8.40
C ALA A 201 -8.78 -2.45 -9.91
N ILE A 202 -9.34 -3.35 -10.75
CA ILE A 202 -9.36 -3.18 -12.21
C ILE A 202 -10.11 -1.90 -12.61
N ILE A 203 -11.29 -1.66 -12.05
CA ILE A 203 -12.06 -0.43 -12.31
C ILE A 203 -11.24 0.80 -11.94
N TRP A 204 -10.52 0.77 -10.82
CA TRP A 204 -9.65 1.87 -10.40
C TRP A 204 -8.52 2.14 -11.40
N PHE A 205 -7.89 1.09 -11.94
CA PHE A 205 -6.88 1.25 -13.00
C PHE A 205 -7.47 1.80 -14.29
N LEU A 206 -8.67 1.37 -14.68
CA LEU A 206 -9.36 1.90 -15.85
C LEU A 206 -9.71 3.38 -15.69
N ILE A 207 -10.14 3.81 -14.49
CA ILE A 207 -10.34 5.23 -14.17
C ILE A 207 -9.02 5.99 -14.31
N GLY A 208 -7.91 5.46 -13.78
CA GLY A 208 -6.59 6.08 -13.92
C GLY A 208 -6.16 6.25 -15.38
N LEU A 209 -6.35 5.22 -16.22
CA LEU A 209 -6.08 5.29 -17.66
C LEU A 209 -6.98 6.31 -18.36
N TRP A 210 -8.26 6.37 -17.99
CA TRP A 210 -9.20 7.34 -18.54
C TRP A 210 -8.80 8.78 -18.18
N VAL A 211 -8.43 9.04 -16.93
CA VAL A 211 -7.89 10.34 -16.49
C VAL A 211 -6.63 10.69 -17.28
N ALA A 212 -5.74 9.72 -17.52
CA ALA A 212 -4.53 9.93 -18.32
C ALA A 212 -4.83 10.38 -19.76
N THR A 213 -5.91 9.87 -20.38
CA THR A 213 -6.31 10.31 -21.74
C THR A 213 -6.88 11.73 -21.78
N LYS A 214 -7.36 12.27 -20.65
CA LYS A 214 -7.94 13.61 -20.54
C LYS A 214 -6.94 14.69 -20.12
N ARG A 215 -5.63 14.41 -20.24
CA ARG A 215 -4.57 15.34 -19.87
C ARG A 215 -4.78 16.70 -20.56
N ARG A 216 -4.82 17.75 -19.76
CA ARG A 216 -4.83 19.13 -20.25
C ARG A 216 -3.42 19.51 -20.71
N ASN A 217 -3.33 20.22 -21.83
CA ASN A 217 -2.07 20.86 -22.22
C ASN A 217 -1.74 21.93 -21.19
N VAL A 218 -0.68 21.71 -20.42
CA VAL A 218 -0.11 22.71 -19.52
C VAL A 218 1.11 23.27 -20.24
N GLU A 219 1.09 24.56 -20.57
CA GLU A 219 2.28 25.27 -21.03
C GLU A 219 3.24 25.36 -19.85
N THR A 220 4.21 24.46 -19.80
CA THR A 220 5.38 24.63 -18.93
C THR A 220 6.21 25.77 -19.50
N SER A 221 6.17 26.94 -18.87
CA SER A 221 7.11 28.03 -19.16
C SER A 221 8.54 27.53 -18.89
N LEU A 222 9.46 27.82 -19.81
CA LEU A 222 10.86 27.40 -19.76
C LEU A 222 11.66 27.99 -18.58
N GLU A 223 11.01 28.74 -17.69
CA GLU A 223 11.61 29.40 -16.52
C GLU A 223 11.68 28.50 -15.27
N ASP A 224 11.06 27.30 -15.31
CA ASP A 224 11.01 26.35 -14.18
C ASP A 224 12.08 25.23 -14.23
N PHE A 225 13.09 25.34 -15.11
CA PHE A 225 14.26 24.43 -15.19
C PHE A 225 15.56 25.15 -14.82
#